data_AF-A0AAF0TR84-F1
#
_entry.id   AF-A0AAF0TR84-F1
#
_cell.length_a   1.000
_cell.length_b   1.000
_cell.length_c   1.000
_cell.angle_alpha   90.00
_cell.angle_beta   90.00
_cell.angle_gamma   90.00
#
_symmetry.space_group_name_H-M   'P 1'
#
loop_
_entity.id
_entity.type
_entity.pdbx_description
1 polymer ?
#
loop_
_entity_poly.entity_id
_entity_poly.type
_entity_poly.pdbx_seq_one_letter_code
_entity_poly.pdbx_strand_id
1 'polypeptide(L)'
;MGLKGKLIVSLEVKCGGHSVHDIFHTNTHHLPNISPSRLKHFEIHEGEIGKIGLVVSWKYYEDGKEMFCKSVVEAIDPPKNSITWKAIEGQLLELYNSFTAITSCEDWTTIALVYEKKTEDTPEPLAFLYYFVGLTKDVEGEKGKIGSVASWKYYEDGKEMFAKTVIEAIDPQTNSITWNAIEGNLLDLYNSFNVITSSEHQWITYALVYEKKTEDTPEPLAFLDYFIGLIKDIEGHLLKN
;
A
#
# COMPACT_ATOMS: atom_id res chain seq x y z
N MET A 1 -3.51 -34.79 -15.06
CA MET A 1 -3.55 -33.31 -15.28
C MET A 1 -2.11 -32.84 -15.34
N GLY A 2 -1.78 -31.69 -15.95
CA GLY A 2 -0.37 -31.28 -16.08
C GLY A 2 0.29 -30.97 -14.74
N LEU A 3 1.55 -31.37 -14.55
CA LEU A 3 2.35 -30.98 -13.38
C LEU A 3 2.71 -29.49 -13.40
N LYS A 4 2.68 -28.85 -14.58
CA LYS A 4 2.94 -27.42 -14.74
C LYS A 4 1.65 -26.62 -14.62
N GLY A 5 1.70 -25.55 -13.83
CA GLY A 5 0.57 -24.67 -13.59
C GLY A 5 0.96 -23.19 -13.60
N LYS A 6 -0.04 -22.34 -13.81
CA LYS A 6 0.07 -20.89 -13.72
C LYS A 6 -1.19 -20.34 -13.06
N LEU A 7 -1.02 -19.60 -11.96
CA LEU A 7 -2.09 -18.81 -11.34
C LEU A 7 -1.80 -17.33 -11.52
N ILE A 8 -2.82 -16.53 -11.79
CA ILE A 8 -2.69 -15.08 -11.97
C ILE A 8 -3.80 -14.40 -11.17
N VAL A 9 -3.45 -13.37 -10.43
CA VAL A 9 -4.39 -12.43 -9.81
C VAL A 9 -3.97 -11.01 -10.18
N SER A 10 -4.94 -10.17 -10.50
CA SER A 10 -4.73 -8.74 -10.75
C SER A 10 -5.62 -7.96 -9.78
N LEU A 11 -5.03 -7.00 -9.10
CA LEU A 11 -5.66 -6.17 -8.08
C LEU A 11 -5.57 -4.71 -8.54
N GLU A 12 -6.71 -4.03 -8.54
CA GLU A 12 -6.72 -2.57 -8.58
C GLU A 12 -6.32 -2.07 -7.19
N VAL A 13 -5.31 -1.20 -7.14
CA VAL A 13 -4.79 -0.60 -5.91
C VAL A 13 -4.92 0.92 -5.97
N LYS A 14 -5.55 1.52 -4.96
CA LYS A 14 -5.81 2.97 -4.93
C LYS A 14 -4.55 3.81 -4.77
N CYS A 15 -3.47 3.21 -4.25
CA CYS A 15 -2.18 3.86 -4.13
C CYS A 15 -1.34 3.87 -5.40
N GLY A 16 -1.87 3.33 -6.50
CA GLY A 16 -1.18 3.17 -7.77
C GLY A 16 -0.16 2.02 -7.74
N GLY A 17 0.01 1.36 -8.89
CA GLY A 17 0.92 0.22 -9.00
C GLY A 17 2.37 0.56 -8.62
N HIS A 18 2.83 1.78 -8.90
CA HIS A 18 4.20 2.22 -8.59
C HIS A 18 4.52 2.14 -7.09
N SER A 19 3.59 2.50 -6.21
CA SER A 19 3.79 2.46 -4.76
C SER A 19 3.98 1.02 -4.27
N VAL A 20 3.16 0.09 -4.79
CA VAL A 20 3.30 -1.35 -4.47
C VAL A 20 4.60 -1.91 -5.02
N HIS A 21 4.99 -1.53 -6.24
CA HIS A 21 6.26 -1.94 -6.83
C HIS A 21 7.44 -1.49 -5.98
N ASP A 22 7.45 -0.22 -5.57
CA ASP A 22 8.53 0.36 -4.77
C ASP A 22 8.67 -0.37 -3.43
N ILE A 23 7.57 -0.60 -2.71
CA ILE A 23 7.59 -1.35 -1.46
C ILE A 23 8.02 -2.82 -1.67
N PHE A 24 7.57 -3.48 -2.74
CA PHE A 24 7.94 -4.88 -2.99
C PHE A 24 9.40 -5.05 -3.41
N HIS A 25 9.99 -4.08 -4.12
CA HIS A 25 11.24 -4.31 -4.84
C HIS A 25 12.39 -3.35 -4.54
N THR A 26 12.10 -2.17 -4.00
CA THR A 26 13.12 -1.18 -3.60
C THR A 26 13.17 -1.07 -2.08
N ASN A 27 12.01 -0.95 -1.46
CA ASN A 27 11.80 -0.68 -0.04
C ASN A 27 11.32 -1.93 0.72
N THR A 28 11.72 -3.11 0.23
CA THR A 28 11.31 -4.44 0.72
C THR A 28 11.55 -4.65 2.21
N HIS A 29 12.57 -3.99 2.78
CA HIS A 29 12.89 -4.05 4.20
C HIS A 29 11.81 -3.41 5.11
N HIS A 30 10.89 -2.61 4.55
CA HIS A 30 9.74 -2.07 5.28
C HIS A 30 8.58 -3.07 5.39
N LEU A 31 8.50 -4.09 4.52
CA LEU A 31 7.38 -5.03 4.49
C LEU A 31 7.12 -5.75 5.83
N PRO A 32 8.12 -6.18 6.62
CA PRO A 32 7.85 -6.78 7.93
C PRO A 32 7.17 -5.82 8.91
N ASN A 33 7.37 -4.50 8.76
CA ASN A 33 6.70 -3.50 9.59
C ASN A 33 5.29 -3.18 9.07
N ILE A 34 5.09 -3.22 7.75
CA ILE A 34 3.80 -2.96 7.10
C ILE A 34 2.84 -4.12 7.33
N SER A 35 3.31 -5.36 7.18
CA SER A 35 2.50 -6.57 7.34
C SER A 35 3.17 -7.58 8.29
N PRO A 36 3.31 -7.25 9.60
CA PRO A 36 3.97 -8.12 10.57
C PRO A 36 3.23 -9.45 10.79
N SER A 37 1.93 -9.48 10.49
CA SER A 37 1.10 -10.68 10.58
C SER A 37 1.35 -11.68 9.44
N ARG A 38 1.90 -11.22 8.30
CA ARG A 38 2.18 -12.06 7.13
C ARG A 38 3.66 -12.24 6.89
N LEU A 39 4.47 -11.20 7.05
CA LEU A 39 5.91 -11.26 6.84
C LEU A 39 6.63 -10.98 8.17
N LYS A 40 7.36 -11.98 8.64
CA LYS A 40 8.14 -11.90 9.87
C LYS A 40 9.52 -11.34 9.63
N HIS A 41 10.17 -11.74 8.54
CA HIS A 41 11.55 -11.38 8.29
C HIS A 41 11.90 -11.37 6.80
N PHE A 42 12.76 -10.42 6.44
CA PHE A 42 13.38 -10.27 5.12
C PHE A 42 14.88 -10.05 5.32
N GLU A 43 15.70 -10.80 4.60
CA GLU A 43 17.16 -10.75 4.69
C GLU A 43 17.78 -10.84 3.31
N ILE A 44 18.80 -10.01 3.05
CA ILE A 44 19.59 -10.02 1.82
C ILE A 44 20.84 -10.87 2.06
N HIS A 45 21.10 -11.82 1.16
CA HIS A 45 22.25 -12.72 1.21
C HIS A 45 23.35 -12.31 0.23
N GLU A 46 22.96 -11.92 -0.98
CA GLU A 46 23.89 -11.59 -2.06
C GLU A 46 23.25 -10.60 -3.04
N GLY A 47 24.06 -9.71 -3.62
CA GLY A 47 23.62 -8.76 -4.63
C GLY A 47 23.02 -7.47 -4.06
N GLU A 48 22.45 -6.67 -4.96
CA GLU A 48 21.93 -5.33 -4.67
C GLU A 48 20.43 -5.26 -4.96
N ILE A 49 19.71 -4.49 -4.14
CA ILE A 49 18.27 -4.26 -4.33
C ILE A 49 18.01 -3.71 -5.74
N GLY A 50 17.00 -4.25 -6.42
CA GLY A 50 16.63 -3.83 -7.78
C GLY A 50 17.55 -4.33 -8.90
N LYS A 51 18.44 -5.29 -8.63
CA LYS A 51 19.31 -5.92 -9.65
C LYS A 51 19.00 -7.40 -9.84
N ILE A 52 19.19 -7.88 -11.08
CA ILE A 52 19.17 -9.32 -11.39
C ILE A 52 20.30 -10.00 -10.62
N GLY A 53 20.02 -11.17 -10.06
CA GLY A 53 20.97 -11.92 -9.22
C GLY A 53 20.89 -11.59 -7.73
N LEU A 54 20.05 -10.64 -7.30
CA LEU A 54 19.76 -10.39 -5.89
C LEU A 54 19.18 -11.65 -5.23
N VAL A 55 19.83 -12.15 -4.19
CA VAL A 55 19.41 -13.32 -3.40
C VAL A 55 18.93 -12.87 -2.03
N VAL A 56 17.72 -13.27 -1.67
CA VAL A 56 17.05 -12.90 -0.42
C VAL A 56 16.39 -14.10 0.22
N SER A 57 16.11 -14.02 1.52
CA SER A 57 15.25 -14.97 2.22
C SER A 57 14.10 -14.30 2.93
N TRP A 58 12.97 -15.01 2.96
CA TRP A 58 11.71 -14.59 3.53
C TRP A 58 11.29 -15.57 4.61
N LYS A 59 10.92 -15.05 5.79
CA LYS A 59 10.12 -15.79 6.77
C LYS A 59 8.73 -15.17 6.79
N TYR A 60 7.73 -15.94 6.39
CA TYR A 60 6.37 -15.48 6.20
C TYR A 60 5.38 -16.47 6.81
N TYR A 61 4.12 -16.07 6.93
CA TYR A 61 3.05 -16.92 7.45
C TYR A 61 2.05 -17.26 6.35
N GLU A 62 1.82 -18.56 6.14
CA GLU A 62 0.72 -19.08 5.34
C GLU A 62 -0.23 -19.84 6.26
N ASP A 63 -1.52 -19.45 6.29
CA ASP A 63 -2.54 -20.08 7.13
C ASP A 63 -2.11 -20.26 8.60
N GLY A 64 -1.37 -19.28 9.14
CA GLY A 64 -0.87 -19.27 10.52
C GLY A 64 0.38 -20.11 10.76
N LYS A 65 0.92 -20.80 9.74
CA LYS A 65 2.17 -21.55 9.81
C LYS A 65 3.33 -20.69 9.31
N GLU A 66 4.43 -20.67 10.07
CA GLU A 66 5.68 -20.05 9.61
C GLU A 66 6.27 -20.85 8.45
N MET A 67 6.62 -20.14 7.39
CA MET A 67 7.17 -20.65 6.15
C MET A 67 8.49 -19.95 5.83
N PHE A 68 9.43 -20.69 5.25
CA PHE A 68 10.71 -20.17 4.77
C PHE A 68 10.82 -20.32 3.25
N CYS A 69 11.29 -19.26 2.58
CA CYS A 69 11.64 -19.27 1.16
C CYS A 69 12.91 -18.45 0.94
N LYS A 70 13.86 -19.00 0.18
CA LYS A 70 14.98 -18.24 -0.38
C LYS A 70 14.75 -18.10 -1.88
N SER A 71 14.94 -16.89 -2.40
CA SER A 71 14.66 -16.57 -3.79
C SER A 71 15.73 -15.69 -4.41
N VAL A 72 15.84 -15.76 -5.73
CA VAL A 72 16.69 -14.90 -6.55
C VAL A 72 15.85 -14.08 -7.53
N VAL A 73 16.24 -12.83 -7.78
CA VAL A 73 15.71 -12.05 -8.91
C VAL A 73 16.28 -12.62 -10.21
N GLU A 74 15.44 -13.32 -10.98
CA GLU A 74 15.82 -13.96 -12.24
C GLU A 74 15.71 -12.99 -13.43
N ALA A 75 14.73 -12.08 -13.40
CA ALA A 75 14.52 -11.11 -14.48
C ALA A 75 13.84 -9.83 -13.97
N ILE A 76 14.10 -8.73 -14.67
CA ILE A 76 13.47 -7.41 -14.49
C ILE A 76 13.05 -6.92 -15.87
N ASP A 77 11.79 -6.51 -16.02
CA ASP A 77 11.21 -5.93 -17.24
C ASP A 77 10.72 -4.51 -16.90
N PRO A 78 11.58 -3.48 -17.06
CA PRO A 78 11.25 -2.09 -16.71
C PRO A 78 10.03 -1.53 -17.46
N PRO A 79 9.84 -1.77 -18.77
CA PRO A 79 8.63 -1.36 -19.48
C PRO A 79 7.32 -1.82 -18.85
N LYS A 80 7.29 -3.01 -18.24
CA LYS A 80 6.10 -3.57 -17.57
C LYS A 80 6.09 -3.40 -16.06
N ASN A 81 7.04 -2.63 -15.55
CA ASN A 81 7.29 -2.48 -14.12
C ASN A 81 7.28 -3.84 -13.38
N SER A 82 7.95 -4.84 -13.97
CA SER A 82 7.81 -6.24 -13.58
C SER A 82 9.12 -6.86 -13.11
N ILE A 83 9.04 -7.69 -12.07
CA ILE A 83 10.15 -8.43 -11.49
C ILE A 83 9.77 -9.91 -11.34
N THR A 84 10.71 -10.78 -11.69
CA THR A 84 10.58 -12.24 -11.61
C THR A 84 11.45 -12.78 -10.48
N TRP A 85 10.81 -13.37 -9.47
CA TRP A 85 11.44 -14.02 -8.33
C TRP A 85 11.36 -15.53 -8.48
N LYS A 86 12.51 -16.19 -8.44
CA LYS A 86 12.59 -17.65 -8.51
C LYS A 86 12.98 -18.21 -7.15
N ALA A 87 12.19 -19.15 -6.63
CA ALA A 87 12.54 -19.89 -5.43
C ALA A 87 13.76 -20.78 -5.71
N ILE A 88 14.74 -20.72 -4.82
CA ILE A 88 15.98 -21.53 -4.88
C ILE A 88 16.16 -22.41 -3.63
N GLU A 89 15.45 -22.10 -2.55
CA GLU A 89 15.45 -22.89 -1.31
C GLU A 89 14.15 -22.68 -0.53
N GLY A 90 13.85 -23.61 0.39
CA GLY A 90 12.73 -23.49 1.33
C GLY A 90 11.53 -24.36 0.99
N GLN A 91 10.48 -24.21 1.79
CA GLN A 91 9.37 -25.17 1.85
C GLN A 91 8.53 -25.23 0.56
N LEU A 92 8.54 -24.19 -0.27
CA LEU A 92 7.92 -24.24 -1.60
C LEU A 92 8.57 -25.34 -2.46
N LEU A 93 9.90 -25.48 -2.43
CA LEU A 93 10.60 -26.49 -3.22
C LEU A 93 10.49 -27.91 -2.64
N GLU A 94 9.87 -28.08 -1.48
CA GLU A 94 9.48 -29.41 -0.99
C GLU A 94 8.28 -29.97 -1.77
N LEU A 95 7.37 -29.09 -2.20
CA LEU A 95 6.15 -29.43 -2.92
C LEU A 95 6.27 -29.26 -4.45
N TYR A 96 7.07 -28.30 -4.89
CA TYR A 96 7.21 -27.94 -6.31
C TYR A 96 8.65 -28.18 -6.79
N ASN A 97 8.81 -28.75 -7.99
CA ASN A 97 10.09 -28.89 -8.69
C ASN A 97 10.65 -27.51 -9.11
N SER A 98 9.77 -26.59 -9.47
CA SER A 98 10.10 -25.20 -9.74
C SER A 98 8.98 -24.28 -9.28
N PHE A 99 9.34 -23.09 -8.82
CA PHE A 99 8.38 -22.08 -8.36
C PHE A 99 8.91 -20.67 -8.64
N THR A 100 8.13 -19.90 -9.38
CA THR A 100 8.46 -18.53 -9.78
C THR A 100 7.26 -17.63 -9.51
N ALA A 101 7.50 -16.51 -8.84
CA ALA A 101 6.53 -15.44 -8.65
C ALA A 101 6.92 -14.24 -9.52
N ILE A 102 5.99 -13.80 -10.36
CA ILE A 102 6.16 -12.63 -11.22
C ILE A 102 5.22 -11.54 -10.71
N THR A 103 5.78 -10.41 -10.32
CA THR A 103 5.02 -9.22 -9.95
C THR A 103 5.11 -8.23 -11.11
N SER A 104 4.02 -7.57 -11.45
CA SER A 104 3.96 -6.48 -12.42
C SER A 104 3.00 -5.44 -11.91
N CYS A 105 3.39 -4.17 -11.97
CA CYS A 105 2.66 -3.08 -11.36
C CYS A 105 2.52 -1.91 -12.34
N GLU A 106 1.70 -2.12 -13.36
CA GLU A 106 1.29 -1.09 -14.32
C GLU A 106 0.06 -0.36 -13.74
N ASP A 107 -1.07 -0.37 -14.46
CA ASP A 107 -2.35 0.15 -13.97
C ASP A 107 -2.90 -0.71 -12.82
N TRP A 108 -2.60 -2.01 -12.83
CA TRP A 108 -3.03 -3.00 -11.85
C TRP A 108 -1.81 -3.70 -11.26
N THR A 109 -1.86 -4.05 -9.98
CA THR A 109 -0.87 -4.96 -9.38
C THR A 109 -1.22 -6.38 -9.75
N THR A 110 -0.44 -6.98 -10.64
CA THR A 110 -0.59 -8.37 -11.09
C THR A 110 0.47 -9.26 -10.49
N ILE A 111 0.04 -10.39 -9.95
CA ILE A 111 0.89 -11.42 -9.36
C ILE A 111 0.61 -12.72 -10.10
N ALA A 112 1.64 -13.28 -10.73
CA ALA A 112 1.57 -14.55 -11.43
C ALA A 112 2.51 -15.58 -10.78
N LEU A 113 1.95 -16.71 -10.36
CA LEU A 113 2.69 -17.85 -9.83
C LEU A 113 2.83 -18.89 -10.95
N VAL A 114 4.05 -19.18 -11.37
CA VAL A 114 4.39 -20.20 -12.35
C VAL A 114 5.13 -21.32 -11.63
N TYR A 115 4.63 -22.54 -11.70
CA TYR A 115 5.17 -23.65 -10.91
C TYR A 115 5.07 -24.99 -11.64
N GLU A 116 5.88 -25.93 -11.17
CA GLU A 116 5.82 -27.34 -11.55
C GLU A 116 5.70 -28.19 -10.29
N LYS A 117 4.57 -28.86 -10.11
CA LYS A 117 4.30 -29.79 -9.01
C LYS A 117 5.27 -30.98 -9.05
N LYS A 118 5.61 -31.53 -7.88
CA LYS A 118 6.36 -32.79 -7.80
C LYS A 118 5.51 -34.00 -8.15
N THR A 119 4.24 -33.98 -7.76
CA THR A 119 3.28 -35.07 -7.98
C THR A 119 1.92 -34.50 -8.37
N GLU A 120 1.06 -35.32 -8.97
CA GLU A 120 -0.32 -34.90 -9.31
C GLU A 120 -1.14 -34.55 -8.05
N ASP A 121 -0.84 -35.17 -6.91
CA ASP A 121 -1.49 -34.92 -5.61
C ASP A 121 -1.02 -33.64 -4.92
N THR A 122 0.01 -32.97 -5.45
CA THR A 122 0.48 -31.69 -4.88
C THR A 122 -0.64 -30.63 -5.03
N PRO A 123 -1.00 -29.93 -3.93
CA PRO A 123 -2.05 -28.91 -3.99
C PRO A 123 -1.65 -27.75 -4.91
N GLU A 124 -2.64 -26.98 -5.34
CA GLU A 124 -2.35 -25.69 -5.98
C GLU A 124 -1.86 -24.67 -4.94
N PRO A 125 -0.96 -23.73 -5.30
CA PRO A 125 -0.40 -22.74 -4.37
C PRO A 125 -1.39 -21.60 -4.08
N LEU A 126 -2.65 -21.92 -3.79
CA LEU A 126 -3.69 -20.94 -3.49
C LEU A 126 -3.40 -20.19 -2.18
N ALA A 127 -2.87 -20.88 -1.16
CA ALA A 127 -2.47 -20.23 0.10
C ALA A 127 -1.43 -19.13 -0.17
N PHE A 128 -0.41 -19.40 -0.99
CA PHE A 128 0.60 -18.42 -1.36
C PHE A 128 0.03 -17.27 -2.21
N LEU A 129 -0.93 -17.57 -3.10
CA LEU A 129 -1.65 -16.53 -3.86
C LEU A 129 -2.43 -15.60 -2.92
N TYR A 130 -3.16 -16.15 -1.94
CA TYR A 130 -3.89 -15.37 -0.94
C TYR A 130 -2.97 -14.59 0.00
N TYR A 131 -1.81 -15.15 0.36
CA TYR A 131 -0.75 -14.44 1.08
C TYR A 131 -0.38 -13.16 0.33
N PHE A 132 -0.11 -13.25 -0.97
CA PHE A 132 0.25 -12.10 -1.80
C PHE A 132 -0.89 -11.08 -1.94
N VAL A 133 -2.13 -11.53 -2.14
CA VAL A 133 -3.30 -10.63 -2.17
C VAL A 133 -3.42 -9.86 -0.86
N GLY A 134 -3.24 -10.55 0.27
CA GLY A 134 -3.26 -9.92 1.59
C GLY A 134 -2.11 -8.93 1.78
N LEU A 135 -0.88 -9.31 1.38
CA LEU A 135 0.29 -8.45 1.46
C LEU A 135 0.11 -7.17 0.63
N THR A 136 -0.41 -7.26 -0.59
CA THR A 136 -0.72 -6.10 -1.43
C THR A 136 -1.74 -5.16 -0.78
N LYS A 137 -2.78 -5.71 -0.13
CA LYS A 137 -3.76 -4.90 0.61
C LYS A 137 -3.17 -4.23 1.84
N ASP A 138 -2.27 -4.91 2.54
CA ASP A 138 -1.59 -4.33 3.71
C ASP A 138 -0.65 -3.18 3.28
N VAL A 139 0.02 -3.31 2.13
CA VAL A 139 0.80 -2.23 1.51
C VAL A 139 -0.09 -1.07 1.05
N GLU A 140 -1.23 -1.35 0.41
CA GLU A 140 -2.21 -0.31 0.06
C GLU A 140 -2.73 0.43 1.31
N GLY A 141 -2.84 -0.27 2.44
CA GLY A 141 -3.25 0.29 3.73
C GLY A 141 -2.16 1.00 4.54
N GLU A 142 -0.92 1.08 4.05
CA GLU A 142 0.17 1.79 4.76
C GLU A 142 -0.20 3.27 4.96
N LYS A 143 0.05 3.81 6.16
CA LYS A 143 -0.34 5.18 6.53
C LYS A 143 0.74 6.19 6.15
N GLY A 144 0.35 7.32 5.56
CA GLY A 144 1.23 8.48 5.36
C GLY A 144 2.01 8.50 4.04
N LYS A 145 1.69 7.63 3.09
CA LYS A 145 2.19 7.63 1.70
C LYS A 145 1.12 8.09 0.71
N ILE A 146 1.52 8.55 -0.48
CA ILE A 146 0.56 8.81 -1.57
C ILE A 146 -0.27 7.54 -1.80
N GLY A 147 -1.59 7.70 -1.86
CA GLY A 147 -2.55 6.61 -1.93
C GLY A 147 -3.09 6.11 -0.60
N SER A 148 -2.53 6.54 0.54
CA SER A 148 -3.02 6.12 1.86
C SER A 148 -4.45 6.57 2.04
N VAL A 149 -5.34 5.64 2.38
CA VAL A 149 -6.74 5.97 2.68
C VAL A 149 -6.93 6.11 4.19
N ALA A 150 -7.48 7.24 4.61
CA ALA A 150 -7.83 7.51 6.00
C ALA A 150 -9.33 7.76 6.13
N SER A 151 -9.92 7.29 7.23
CA SER A 151 -11.32 7.52 7.58
C SER A 151 -11.38 8.36 8.86
N TRP A 152 -12.15 9.44 8.80
CA TRP A 152 -12.22 10.46 9.82
C TRP A 152 -13.66 10.60 10.28
N LYS A 153 -13.83 10.69 11.59
CA LYS A 153 -15.05 11.21 12.20
C LYS A 153 -14.72 12.55 12.80
N TYR A 154 -15.53 13.55 12.48
CA TYR A 154 -15.36 14.91 12.97
C TYR A 154 -16.74 15.49 13.30
N TYR A 155 -16.79 16.66 13.93
CA TYR A 155 -18.05 17.27 14.32
C TYR A 155 -18.16 18.67 13.71
N GLU A 156 -19.25 18.93 13.00
CA GLU A 156 -19.63 20.26 12.52
C GLU A 156 -20.95 20.65 13.20
N ASP A 157 -20.97 21.81 13.86
CA ASP A 157 -22.14 22.32 14.59
C ASP A 157 -22.81 21.29 15.54
N GLY A 158 -21.99 20.44 16.17
CA GLY A 158 -22.45 19.40 17.09
C GLY A 158 -23.01 18.14 16.42
N LYS A 159 -23.00 18.05 15.08
CA LYS A 159 -23.37 16.86 14.32
C LYS A 159 -22.13 16.05 13.99
N GLU A 160 -22.16 14.74 14.23
CA GLU A 160 -21.11 13.83 13.76
C GLU A 160 -21.14 13.76 12.23
N MET A 161 -19.98 14.00 11.64
CA MET A 161 -19.70 13.96 10.21
C MET A 161 -18.63 12.89 9.95
N PHE A 162 -18.66 12.36 8.74
CA PHE A 162 -17.73 11.34 8.27
C PHE A 162 -17.07 11.78 6.97
N ALA A 163 -15.76 11.58 6.86
CA ALA A 163 -15.02 11.74 5.61
C ALA A 163 -14.01 10.61 5.46
N LYS A 164 -13.87 10.11 4.24
CA LYS A 164 -12.80 9.21 3.83
C LYS A 164 -11.95 9.94 2.83
N THR A 165 -10.66 10.03 3.10
CA THR A 165 -9.71 10.74 2.24
C THR A 165 -8.61 9.81 1.76
N VAL A 166 -8.01 10.16 0.64
CA VAL A 166 -6.77 9.56 0.14
C VAL A 166 -5.68 10.63 0.09
N ILE A 167 -4.43 10.28 0.43
CA ILE A 167 -3.31 11.19 0.16
C ILE A 167 -3.10 11.23 -1.35
N GLU A 168 -3.44 12.33 -1.99
CA GLU A 168 -3.31 12.52 -3.43
C GLU A 168 -1.89 12.94 -3.82
N ALA A 169 -1.23 13.78 -3.00
CA ALA A 169 0.12 14.24 -3.24
C ALA A 169 0.88 14.52 -1.94
N ILE A 170 2.20 14.41 -2.00
CA ILE A 170 3.13 14.86 -0.96
C ILE A 170 4.21 15.69 -1.66
N ASP A 171 4.42 16.93 -1.24
CA ASP A 171 5.47 17.81 -1.74
C ASP A 171 6.49 18.10 -0.62
N PRO A 172 7.68 17.49 -0.67
CA PRO A 172 8.75 17.72 0.31
C PRO A 172 9.32 19.14 0.29
N GLN A 173 9.24 19.87 -0.84
CA GLN A 173 9.82 21.22 -0.93
C GLN A 173 8.99 22.24 -0.15
N THR A 174 7.67 22.11 -0.23
CA THR A 174 6.72 22.95 0.53
C THR A 174 6.29 22.32 1.85
N ASN A 175 6.82 21.12 2.16
CA ASN A 175 6.42 20.29 3.29
C ASN A 175 4.89 20.18 3.39
N SER A 176 4.27 19.82 2.27
CA SER A 176 2.82 19.78 2.11
C SER A 176 2.30 18.39 1.73
N ILE A 177 1.05 18.14 2.11
CA ILE A 177 0.29 16.92 1.83
C ILE A 177 -1.08 17.33 1.31
N THR A 178 -1.49 16.79 0.17
CA THR A 178 -2.83 16.96 -0.40
C THR A 178 -3.68 15.74 -0.09
N TRP A 179 -4.84 15.95 0.51
CA TRP A 179 -5.82 14.94 0.86
C TRP A 179 -7.07 15.12 0.03
N ASN A 180 -7.44 14.12 -0.78
CA ASN A 180 -8.65 14.15 -1.58
C ASN A 180 -9.78 13.36 -0.89
N ALA A 181 -10.96 13.96 -0.74
CA ALA A 181 -12.13 13.28 -0.25
C ALA A 181 -12.67 12.31 -1.31
N ILE A 182 -12.81 11.03 -0.93
CA ILE A 182 -13.30 9.95 -1.80
C ILE A 182 -14.62 9.35 -1.31
N GLU A 183 -15.04 9.65 -0.08
CA GLU A 183 -16.31 9.21 0.50
C GLU A 183 -16.70 10.12 1.67
N GLY A 184 -17.99 10.16 2.01
CA GLY A 184 -18.50 10.83 3.20
C GLY A 184 -19.19 12.18 2.93
N ASN A 185 -19.55 12.87 4.01
CA ASN A 185 -20.50 13.98 3.99
C ASN A 185 -20.03 15.21 3.20
N LEU A 186 -18.71 15.41 3.06
CA LEU A 186 -18.17 16.45 2.18
C LEU A 186 -18.65 16.25 0.73
N LEU A 187 -18.63 15.00 0.24
CA LEU A 187 -19.07 14.68 -1.11
C LEU A 187 -20.59 14.68 -1.29
N ASP A 188 -21.38 14.90 -0.22
CA ASP A 188 -22.81 15.18 -0.36
C ASP A 188 -23.04 16.60 -0.90
N LEU A 189 -22.17 17.54 -0.53
CA LEU A 189 -22.26 18.98 -0.83
C LEU A 189 -21.35 19.43 -1.98
N TYR A 190 -20.19 18.79 -2.14
CA TYR A 190 -19.16 19.17 -3.10
C TYR A 190 -18.93 18.05 -4.13
N ASN A 191 -18.70 18.42 -5.41
CA ASN A 191 -18.32 17.50 -6.49
C ASN A 191 -16.90 16.97 -6.27
N SER A 192 -16.01 17.84 -5.79
CA SER A 192 -14.63 17.51 -5.43
C SER A 192 -14.23 18.30 -4.18
N PHE A 193 -13.38 17.71 -3.34
CA PHE A 193 -12.92 18.36 -2.12
C PHE A 193 -11.51 17.89 -1.72
N ASN A 194 -10.54 18.79 -1.86
CA ASN A 194 -9.15 18.59 -1.50
C ASN A 194 -8.78 19.47 -0.30
N VAL A 195 -8.04 18.90 0.64
CA VAL A 195 -7.43 19.59 1.77
C VAL A 195 -5.93 19.53 1.59
N ILE A 196 -5.28 20.68 1.45
CA ILE A 196 -3.82 20.79 1.40
C ILE A 196 -3.34 21.26 2.76
N THR A 197 -2.57 20.43 3.43
CA THR A 197 -1.88 20.77 4.69
C THR A 197 -0.43 21.04 4.38
N SER A 198 0.08 22.23 4.70
CA SER A 198 1.50 22.53 4.63
C SER A 198 2.00 23.08 5.96
N SER A 199 3.30 22.97 6.20
CA SER A 199 3.90 23.60 7.38
C SER A 199 5.23 24.27 7.06
N GLU A 200 5.36 25.51 7.53
CA GLU A 200 6.54 26.34 7.35
C GLU A 200 6.85 27.06 8.66
N HIS A 201 8.07 26.87 9.18
CA HIS A 201 8.51 27.41 10.47
C HIS A 201 7.55 27.08 11.64
N GLN A 202 6.80 28.08 12.13
CA GLN A 202 5.83 27.96 13.23
C GLN A 202 4.37 28.00 12.74
N TRP A 203 4.14 27.88 11.44
CA TRP A 203 2.82 27.97 10.84
C TRP A 203 2.41 26.65 10.20
N ILE A 204 1.17 26.25 10.43
CA ILE A 204 0.49 25.20 9.67
C ILE A 204 -0.58 25.89 8.83
N THR A 205 -0.58 25.63 7.51
CA THR A 205 -1.57 26.17 6.59
C THR A 205 -2.49 25.04 6.13
N TYR A 206 -3.79 25.31 6.17
CA TYR A 206 -4.82 24.46 5.58
C TYR A 206 -5.45 25.22 4.42
N ALA A 207 -5.36 24.67 3.21
CA ALA A 207 -6.06 25.19 2.04
C ALA A 207 -7.16 24.19 1.63
N LEU A 208 -8.40 24.67 1.53
CA LEU A 208 -9.53 23.90 1.05
C LEU A 208 -9.74 24.23 -0.43
N VAL A 209 -9.61 23.24 -1.31
CA VAL A 209 -9.82 23.36 -2.75
C VAL A 209 -11.02 22.49 -3.10
N TYR A 210 -12.11 23.10 -3.54
CA TYR A 210 -13.37 22.39 -3.70
C TYR A 210 -14.19 22.90 -4.89
N GLU A 211 -15.09 22.05 -5.36
CA GLU A 211 -16.09 22.38 -6.36
C GLU A 211 -17.47 22.12 -5.76
N LYS A 212 -18.31 23.16 -5.66
CA LYS A 212 -19.68 23.04 -5.15
C LYS A 212 -20.56 22.26 -6.13
N LYS A 213 -21.47 21.42 -5.61
CA LYS A 213 -22.50 20.78 -6.46
C LYS A 213 -23.52 21.76 -7.00
N THR A 214 -23.86 22.78 -6.20
CA THR A 214 -24.88 23.79 -6.52
C THR A 214 -24.40 25.16 -6.05
N GLU A 215 -24.90 26.24 -6.66
CA GLU A 215 -24.57 27.61 -6.22
C GLU A 215 -25.00 27.87 -4.77
N ASP A 216 -26.07 27.20 -4.32
CA ASP A 216 -26.60 27.29 -2.94
C ASP A 216 -25.78 26.49 -1.92
N THR A 217 -24.80 25.68 -2.35
CA THR A 217 -23.93 24.94 -1.43
C THR A 217 -23.13 25.93 -0.58
N PRO A 218 -23.15 25.79 0.77
CA PRO A 218 -22.42 26.69 1.65
C PRO A 218 -20.90 26.61 1.42
N GLU A 219 -20.19 27.67 1.79
CA GLU A 219 -18.73 27.60 1.91
C GLU A 219 -18.34 26.68 3.07
N PRO A 220 -17.22 25.93 3.00
CA PRO A 220 -16.80 24.97 4.01
C PRO A 220 -16.18 25.65 5.25
N LEU A 221 -16.77 26.75 5.72
CA LEU A 221 -16.28 27.54 6.85
C LEU A 221 -16.35 26.74 8.16
N ALA A 222 -17.42 25.97 8.37
CA ALA A 222 -17.54 25.10 9.54
C ALA A 222 -16.41 24.06 9.60
N PHE A 223 -16.02 23.51 8.44
CA PHE A 223 -14.91 22.57 8.33
C PHE A 223 -13.55 23.23 8.61
N LEU A 224 -13.37 24.48 8.16
CA LEU A 224 -12.18 25.26 8.46
C LEU A 224 -12.06 25.57 9.96
N ASP A 225 -13.17 25.95 10.60
CA ASP A 225 -13.23 26.23 12.03
C ASP A 225 -12.87 24.98 12.87
N TYR A 226 -13.26 23.79 12.41
CA TYR A 226 -12.86 22.53 13.02
C TYR A 226 -11.33 22.35 13.04
N PHE A 227 -10.63 22.60 11.92
CA PHE A 227 -9.17 22.51 11.90
C PHE A 227 -8.50 23.53 12.83
N ILE A 228 -9.03 24.75 12.89
CA ILE A 228 -8.52 25.78 13.81
C ILE A 228 -8.66 25.31 15.27
N GLY A 229 -9.79 24.69 15.63
CA GLY A 229 -9.99 24.08 16.95
C GLY A 229 -8.96 22.98 17.23
N LEU A 230 -8.80 22.05 16.30
CA LEU A 230 -7.85 20.94 16.42
C LEU A 230 -6.41 21.41 16.66
N ILE A 231 -5.95 22.44 15.93
CA ILE A 231 -4.60 22.99 16.10
C ILE A 231 -4.43 23.57 17.51
N LYS A 232 -5.41 24.32 18.02
CA LYS A 232 -5.36 24.91 19.36
C LYS A 232 -5.30 23.84 20.44
N ASP A 233 -6.05 22.75 20.28
CA ASP A 233 -6.02 21.63 21.20
C ASP A 233 -4.66 20.91 21.19
N ILE A 234 -4.08 20.70 20.00
CA ILE A 234 -2.73 20.13 19.85
C ILE A 234 -1.68 21.05 20.47
N GLU A 235 -1.69 22.34 20.17
CA GLU A 235 -0.77 23.34 20.72
C GLU A 235 -0.87 23.37 22.26
N GLY A 236 -2.10 23.42 22.79
CA GLY A 236 -2.35 23.39 24.22
C GLY A 236 -1.89 22.10 24.91
N HIS A 237 -1.84 20.98 24.18
CA HIS A 237 -1.27 19.72 24.68
C HIS A 237 0.26 19.75 24.66
N LEU A 238 0.87 20.23 23.56
CA LEU A 238 2.32 20.27 23.39
C LEU A 238 3.01 21.25 24.34
N LEU A 239 2.37 22.37 24.68
CA LEU A 239 2.93 23.37 25.62
C LEU A 239 2.82 22.96 27.10
N LYS A 240 2.09 21.88 27.42
CA LYS A 240 1.94 21.35 28.79
C LYS A 240 2.97 20.27 29.14
N ASN A 241 3.70 19.76 28.14
CA ASN A 241 4.77 18.77 28.29
C ASN A 241 6.14 19.39 28.01
#